data_AF-A0A1B8XS81-F1
#
_entry.id   AF-A0A1B8XS81-F1
#
_cell.length_a   1.000
_cell.length_b   1.000
_cell.length_c   1.000
_cell.angle_alpha   90.00
_cell.angle_beta   90.00
_cell.angle_gamma   90.00
#
_symmetry.space_group_name_H-M   'P 1'
#
loop_
_entity.id
_entity.type
_entity.pdbx_description
1 polymer ?
#
loop_
_entity_poly.entity_id
_entity_poly.type
_entity_poly.pdbx_seq_one_letter_code
_entity_poly.pdbx_strand_id
1 'polypeptide(L)'
;MLSVGTEGLLRQARELGPEELRKFCGRTGAMLGRAGQEAEVLESLRRLHLVVGAGGPRHLDPDFVGKLQRLVESDSSPAQIRAVGAAILCQLCPSPRDLLAIGQFLEGRAPEGHSLRLLLPLLLRAELGEEQVNVVNKKLCDWLRYAQGAGPSFSPRAKLPGPLAELDGTPAMDFFTVLSVGARYSEEQWLNVLGFSMLRPWLLRHGSGGATSDDRSEVSMVSASSASSRQLPPRERLREKALEYCLRLAEQSNRKALRRSDAEVQRACLAEAVALLDVICKQDVSYLYRALPLLKNLPGRLCSDPSLAPALLPLAQFFLSHSEVAGAGSQAVYRHLLAKVPAELYHKPLFAFQFVRFCRANSAVLAENVGAFRGSFPGLLKFLAWNGPMLVAEFVALLPALINPTSA
;
A
#
# COMPACT_ATOMS: atom_id res chain seq x y z
N MET A 1 -5.25 7.61 -14.66
CA MET A 1 -6.65 7.74 -15.12
C MET A 1 -7.13 6.36 -15.52
N LEU A 2 -8.30 5.94 -15.04
CA LEU A 2 -8.93 4.68 -15.48
C LEU A 2 -9.28 4.84 -16.97
N SER A 3 -9.25 3.76 -17.75
CA SER A 3 -9.65 3.88 -19.16
C SER A 3 -11.13 4.30 -19.22
N VAL A 4 -11.52 5.07 -20.24
CA VAL A 4 -12.91 5.56 -20.42
C VAL A 4 -13.94 4.42 -20.33
N GLY A 5 -13.58 3.21 -20.79
CA GLY A 5 -14.43 2.02 -20.66
C GLY A 5 -14.55 1.51 -19.22
N THR A 6 -13.47 1.59 -18.43
CA THR A 6 -13.47 1.19 -17.02
C THR A 6 -14.23 2.18 -16.14
N GLU A 7 -14.18 3.48 -16.47
CA GLU A 7 -15.01 4.50 -15.81
C GLU A 7 -16.50 4.27 -16.05
N GLY A 8 -16.88 3.86 -17.27
CA GLY A 8 -18.26 3.45 -17.59
C GLY A 8 -18.75 2.28 -16.73
N LEU A 9 -17.94 1.23 -16.58
CA LEU A 9 -18.28 0.08 -15.75
C LEU A 9 -18.40 0.42 -14.26
N LEU A 10 -17.51 1.25 -13.73
CA LEU A 10 -17.56 1.68 -12.33
C LEU A 10 -18.77 2.58 -12.06
N ARG A 11 -19.11 3.44 -13.01
CA ARG A 11 -20.31 4.28 -12.93
C ARG A 11 -21.58 3.42 -12.93
N GLN A 12 -21.69 2.47 -13.86
CA GLN A 12 -22.80 1.52 -13.89
C GLN A 12 -22.90 0.71 -12.60
N ALA A 13 -21.77 0.23 -12.09
CA ALA A 13 -21.73 -0.49 -10.82
C ALA A 13 -22.28 0.39 -9.68
N ARG A 14 -21.86 1.65 -9.58
CA ARG A 14 -22.33 2.61 -8.54
C ARG A 14 -23.81 2.96 -8.65
N GLU A 15 -24.32 3.11 -9.88
CA GLU A 15 -25.71 3.51 -10.15
C GLU A 15 -26.70 2.33 -10.04
N LEU A 16 -26.21 1.09 -9.94
CA LEU A 16 -27.06 -0.11 -9.82
C LEU A 16 -27.95 -0.05 -8.58
N GLY A 17 -29.28 -0.06 -8.81
CA GLY A 17 -30.29 0.02 -7.77
C GLY A 17 -30.43 -1.27 -6.93
N PRO A 18 -31.07 -1.20 -5.74
CA PRO A 18 -31.20 -2.35 -4.84
C PRO A 18 -32.05 -3.49 -5.42
N GLU A 19 -33.07 -3.20 -6.21
CA GLU A 19 -33.90 -4.23 -6.85
C GLU A 19 -33.17 -4.97 -7.97
N GLU A 20 -32.39 -4.23 -8.77
CA GLU A 20 -31.57 -4.81 -9.83
C GLU A 20 -30.47 -5.70 -9.26
N LEU A 21 -29.86 -5.26 -8.15
CA LEU A 21 -28.92 -6.05 -7.37
C LEU A 21 -29.58 -7.34 -6.85
N ARG A 22 -30.79 -7.27 -6.30
CA ARG A 22 -31.53 -8.45 -5.83
C ARG A 22 -31.80 -9.44 -6.97
N LYS A 23 -32.26 -8.95 -8.13
CA LYS A 23 -32.47 -9.78 -9.34
C LYS A 23 -31.15 -10.39 -9.83
N PHE A 24 -30.06 -9.64 -9.77
CA PHE A 24 -28.74 -10.13 -10.14
C PHE A 24 -28.28 -11.25 -9.21
N CYS A 25 -28.34 -11.06 -7.89
CA CYS A 25 -28.02 -12.08 -6.89
C CYS A 25 -28.91 -13.33 -7.03
N GLY A 26 -30.21 -13.17 -7.32
CA GLY A 26 -31.11 -14.29 -7.57
C GLY A 26 -30.67 -15.14 -8.77
N ARG A 27 -30.28 -14.50 -9.88
CA ARG A 27 -29.74 -15.20 -11.06
C ARG A 27 -28.42 -15.90 -10.75
N THR A 28 -27.46 -15.19 -10.17
CA THR A 28 -26.16 -15.78 -9.79
C THR A 28 -26.34 -16.94 -8.83
N GLY A 29 -27.22 -16.80 -7.83
CA GLY A 29 -27.51 -17.82 -6.83
C GLY A 29 -28.27 -19.04 -7.35
N ALA A 30 -28.88 -18.96 -8.54
CA ALA A 30 -29.47 -20.10 -9.23
C ALA A 30 -28.44 -20.90 -10.05
N MET A 31 -27.32 -20.27 -10.40
CA MET A 31 -26.20 -20.90 -11.12
C MET A 31 -25.22 -21.58 -10.15
N LEU A 32 -25.12 -21.10 -8.91
CA LEU A 32 -24.31 -21.71 -7.86
C LEU A 32 -24.74 -23.17 -7.62
N GLY A 33 -23.83 -24.12 -7.83
CA GLY A 33 -24.06 -25.56 -7.63
C GLY A 33 -24.54 -26.32 -8.87
N ARG A 34 -24.73 -25.67 -10.02
CA ARG A 34 -25.00 -26.36 -11.30
C ARG A 34 -23.70 -26.80 -11.96
N ALA A 35 -23.57 -28.09 -12.26
CA ALA A 35 -22.42 -28.62 -13.00
C ALA A 35 -22.36 -28.03 -14.43
N GLY A 36 -21.16 -27.68 -14.89
CA GLY A 36 -20.91 -27.23 -16.27
C GLY A 36 -21.02 -25.72 -16.56
N GLN A 37 -21.34 -24.87 -15.56
CA GLN A 37 -21.46 -23.41 -15.73
C GLN A 37 -20.35 -22.59 -15.05
N GLU A 38 -19.19 -23.19 -14.81
CA GLU A 38 -18.12 -22.59 -13.98
C GLU A 38 -17.63 -21.23 -14.49
N ALA A 39 -17.45 -21.07 -15.80
CA ALA A 39 -16.99 -19.82 -16.40
C ALA A 39 -18.00 -18.67 -16.23
N GLU A 40 -19.29 -18.95 -16.42
CA GLU A 40 -20.37 -17.96 -16.29
C GLU A 40 -20.60 -17.59 -14.82
N VAL A 41 -20.50 -18.56 -13.91
CA VAL A 41 -20.54 -18.34 -12.45
C VAL A 41 -19.38 -17.44 -12.05
N LEU A 42 -18.16 -17.73 -12.50
CA LEU A 42 -16.98 -16.94 -12.20
C LEU A 42 -17.10 -15.49 -12.71
N GLU A 43 -17.58 -15.30 -13.93
CA GLU A 43 -17.81 -13.96 -14.49
C GLU A 43 -18.88 -13.20 -13.71
N SER A 44 -19.99 -13.85 -13.38
CA SER A 44 -21.08 -13.27 -12.58
C SER A 44 -20.60 -12.85 -11.19
N LEU A 45 -19.80 -13.68 -10.53
CA LEU A 45 -19.21 -13.35 -9.23
C LEU A 45 -18.19 -12.21 -9.34
N ARG A 46 -17.37 -12.15 -10.39
CA ARG A 46 -16.44 -11.02 -10.62
C ARG A 46 -17.18 -9.70 -10.81
N ARG A 47 -18.29 -9.72 -11.56
CA ARG A 47 -19.18 -8.55 -11.70
C ARG A 47 -19.82 -8.17 -10.37
N LEU A 48 -20.29 -9.14 -9.59
CA LEU A 48 -20.84 -8.87 -8.25
C LEU A 48 -19.81 -8.24 -7.32
N HIS A 49 -18.59 -8.77 -7.31
CA HIS A 49 -17.47 -8.22 -6.54
C HIS A 49 -17.19 -6.77 -6.92
N LEU A 50 -17.22 -6.42 -8.22
CA LEU A 50 -17.11 -5.03 -8.67
C LEU A 50 -18.26 -4.17 -8.15
N VAL A 51 -19.50 -4.65 -8.23
CA VAL A 51 -20.70 -3.92 -7.78
C VAL A 51 -20.65 -3.65 -6.27
N VAL A 52 -20.33 -4.67 -5.47
CA VAL A 52 -20.17 -4.56 -4.02
C VAL A 52 -19.03 -3.60 -3.68
N GLY A 53 -17.88 -3.69 -4.36
CA GLY A 53 -16.72 -2.84 -4.09
C GLY A 53 -16.81 -1.39 -4.62
N ALA A 54 -17.64 -1.11 -5.62
CA ALA A 54 -17.70 0.21 -6.26
C ALA A 54 -18.58 1.24 -5.51
N GLY A 55 -19.48 0.79 -4.62
CA GLY A 55 -20.50 1.62 -3.97
C GLY A 55 -20.36 1.72 -2.44
N GLY A 56 -21.30 2.44 -1.82
CA GLY A 56 -21.47 2.46 -0.36
C GLY A 56 -21.96 1.11 0.21
N PRO A 57 -22.27 1.02 1.52
CA PRO A 57 -22.67 -0.24 2.15
C PRO A 57 -23.85 -0.88 1.42
N ARG A 58 -23.61 -2.05 0.82
CA ARG A 58 -24.64 -2.85 0.14
C ARG A 58 -25.06 -4.00 1.03
N HIS A 59 -26.36 -4.26 1.08
CA HIS A 59 -26.91 -5.42 1.76
C HIS A 59 -27.33 -6.44 0.71
N LEU A 60 -26.73 -7.62 0.76
CA LEU A 60 -27.17 -8.75 -0.05
C LEU A 60 -28.24 -9.54 0.70
N ASP A 61 -29.04 -10.27 -0.06
CA ASP A 61 -30.04 -11.20 0.47
C ASP A 61 -29.37 -12.26 1.37
N PRO A 62 -29.83 -12.46 2.63
CA PRO A 62 -29.25 -13.45 3.55
C PRO A 62 -29.18 -14.87 2.97
N ASP A 63 -30.16 -15.28 2.15
CA ASP A 63 -30.18 -16.60 1.53
C ASP A 63 -29.05 -16.74 0.50
N PHE A 64 -28.77 -15.67 -0.23
CA PHE A 64 -27.65 -15.62 -1.17
C PHE A 64 -26.30 -15.62 -0.44
N VAL A 65 -26.18 -14.90 0.68
CA VAL A 65 -24.99 -14.94 1.54
C VAL A 65 -24.74 -16.36 2.05
N GLY A 66 -25.78 -17.06 2.53
CA GLY A 66 -25.67 -18.45 2.97
C GLY A 66 -25.31 -19.43 1.85
N LYS A 67 -25.65 -19.15 0.60
CA LYS A 67 -25.17 -19.92 -0.58
C LYS A 67 -23.69 -19.65 -0.86
N LEU A 68 -23.24 -18.41 -0.75
CA LEU A 68 -21.82 -18.06 -0.91
C LEU A 68 -20.94 -18.70 0.17
N GLN A 69 -21.39 -18.73 1.42
CA GLN A 69 -20.66 -19.38 2.51
C GLN A 69 -20.44 -20.87 2.23
N ARG A 70 -21.51 -21.60 1.88
CA ARG A 70 -21.43 -23.02 1.49
C ARG A 70 -20.54 -23.26 0.27
N LEU A 71 -20.53 -22.33 -0.68
CA LEU A 71 -19.64 -22.38 -1.85
C LEU A 71 -18.16 -22.29 -1.45
N VAL A 72 -17.82 -21.39 -0.53
CA VAL A 72 -16.45 -21.18 -0.04
C VAL A 72 -15.97 -22.40 0.75
N GLU A 73 -16.84 -22.97 1.58
CA GLU A 73 -16.55 -24.15 2.41
C GLU A 73 -16.47 -25.47 1.60
N SER A 74 -17.03 -25.52 0.39
CA SER A 74 -17.07 -26.74 -0.42
C SER A 74 -15.76 -26.98 -1.18
N ASP A 75 -15.07 -28.07 -0.87
CA ASP A 75 -13.87 -28.49 -1.63
C ASP A 75 -14.15 -28.96 -3.06
N SER A 76 -15.42 -29.20 -3.41
CA SER A 76 -15.84 -29.60 -4.75
C SER A 76 -15.81 -28.45 -5.76
N SER A 77 -15.76 -27.19 -5.29
CA SER A 77 -15.83 -26.01 -6.17
C SER A 77 -14.43 -25.52 -6.61
N PRO A 78 -14.28 -25.05 -7.87
CA PRO A 78 -13.03 -24.49 -8.35
C PRO A 78 -12.52 -23.38 -7.43
N ALA A 79 -11.24 -23.43 -7.09
CA ALA A 79 -10.65 -22.52 -6.12
C ALA A 79 -10.70 -21.03 -6.53
N GLN A 80 -10.81 -20.72 -7.83
CA GLN A 80 -11.06 -19.36 -8.30
C GLN A 80 -12.47 -18.84 -7.96
N ILE A 81 -13.48 -19.69 -8.11
CA ILE A 81 -14.87 -19.35 -7.75
C ILE A 81 -14.97 -19.14 -6.25
N ARG A 82 -14.35 -20.04 -5.46
CA ARG A 82 -14.30 -19.91 -4.00
C ARG A 82 -13.61 -18.62 -3.56
N ALA A 83 -12.47 -18.26 -4.17
CA ALA A 83 -11.75 -17.03 -3.82
C ALA A 83 -12.57 -15.76 -4.11
N VAL A 84 -13.26 -15.68 -5.25
CA VAL A 84 -14.14 -14.52 -5.55
C VAL A 84 -15.33 -14.49 -4.58
N GLY A 85 -15.91 -15.64 -4.24
CA GLY A 85 -16.96 -15.75 -3.23
C GLY A 85 -16.51 -15.25 -1.86
N ALA A 86 -15.34 -15.69 -1.39
CA ALA A 86 -14.73 -15.23 -0.14
C ALA A 86 -14.45 -13.73 -0.16
N ALA A 87 -13.98 -13.19 -1.30
CA ALA A 87 -13.74 -11.77 -1.46
C ALA A 87 -15.02 -10.93 -1.33
N ILE A 88 -16.14 -11.41 -1.89
CA ILE A 88 -17.46 -10.77 -1.75
C ILE A 88 -17.92 -10.81 -0.29
N LEU A 89 -17.86 -11.97 0.37
CA LEU A 89 -18.27 -12.11 1.77
C LEU A 89 -17.51 -11.15 2.69
N CYS A 90 -16.18 -11.11 2.56
CA CYS A 90 -15.33 -10.23 3.37
C CYS A 90 -15.56 -8.73 3.12
N GLN A 91 -16.02 -8.34 1.93
CA GLN A 91 -16.38 -6.94 1.66
C GLN A 91 -17.68 -6.53 2.36
N LEU A 92 -18.64 -7.45 2.46
CA LEU A 92 -19.97 -7.20 3.01
C LEU A 92 -19.94 -7.18 4.54
N CYS A 93 -19.36 -8.20 5.17
CA CYS A 93 -19.17 -8.33 6.61
C CYS A 93 -18.03 -9.34 6.88
N PRO A 94 -16.89 -8.94 7.47
CA PRO A 94 -15.88 -9.92 7.85
C PRO A 94 -16.38 -10.70 9.08
N SER A 95 -16.90 -11.91 8.90
CA SER A 95 -17.00 -12.84 10.02
C SER A 95 -15.64 -13.52 10.25
N PRO A 96 -15.30 -13.93 11.49
CA PRO A 96 -14.05 -14.63 11.76
C PRO A 96 -13.85 -15.90 10.90
N ARG A 97 -14.94 -16.56 10.51
CA ARG A 97 -14.92 -17.75 9.64
C ARG A 97 -14.51 -17.40 8.21
N ASP A 98 -15.04 -16.30 7.67
CA ASP A 98 -14.71 -15.84 6.30
C ASP A 98 -13.22 -15.47 6.18
N LEU A 99 -12.63 -14.95 7.26
CA LEU A 99 -11.21 -14.60 7.34
C LEU A 99 -10.31 -15.85 7.45
N LEU A 100 -10.76 -16.89 8.14
CA LEU A 100 -10.03 -18.15 8.31
C LEU A 100 -9.93 -18.93 6.98
N ALA A 101 -10.98 -18.88 6.15
CA ALA A 101 -10.94 -19.40 4.80
C ALA A 101 -9.86 -18.71 3.93
N ILE A 102 -9.60 -17.41 4.12
CA ILE A 102 -8.51 -16.71 3.42
C ILE A 102 -7.13 -17.25 3.84
N GLY A 103 -6.94 -17.56 5.13
CA GLY A 103 -5.71 -18.19 5.64
C GLY A 103 -5.41 -19.51 4.93
N GLN A 104 -6.43 -20.36 4.75
CA GLN A 104 -6.30 -21.63 4.03
C GLN A 104 -5.91 -21.45 2.56
N PHE A 105 -6.42 -20.41 1.88
CA PHE A 105 -6.01 -20.09 0.49
C PHE A 105 -4.53 -19.68 0.38
N LEU A 106 -3.95 -19.15 1.45
CA LEU A 106 -2.55 -18.73 1.50
C LEU A 106 -1.61 -19.87 1.91
N GLU A 107 -2.06 -20.78 2.77
CA GLU A 107 -1.33 -21.94 3.27
C GLU A 107 -1.28 -23.10 2.25
N GLY A 108 -2.33 -23.30 1.45
CA GLY A 108 -2.37 -24.32 0.40
C GLY A 108 -1.44 -24.03 -0.79
N ARG A 109 -1.34 -24.98 -1.75
CA ARG A 109 -0.90 -24.65 -3.12
C ARG A 109 -1.94 -23.68 -3.68
N ALA A 110 -1.72 -22.39 -3.46
CA ALA A 110 -2.65 -21.33 -3.80
C ALA A 110 -3.11 -21.53 -5.25
N PRO A 111 -4.41 -21.41 -5.53
CA PRO A 111 -4.91 -21.54 -6.88
C PRO A 111 -4.22 -20.51 -7.76
N GLU A 112 -3.49 -20.98 -8.75
CA GLU A 112 -2.79 -20.14 -9.72
C GLU A 112 -3.80 -19.12 -10.32
N GLY A 113 -3.45 -17.82 -10.28
CA GLY A 113 -4.19 -16.77 -10.98
C GLY A 113 -4.76 -15.62 -10.15
N HIS A 114 -5.80 -14.98 -10.70
CA HIS A 114 -6.41 -13.72 -10.24
C HIS A 114 -7.04 -13.77 -8.83
N SER A 115 -7.17 -14.95 -8.24
CA SER A 115 -7.78 -15.18 -6.93
C SER A 115 -7.06 -14.44 -5.80
N LEU A 116 -5.73 -14.55 -5.76
CA LEU A 116 -4.93 -13.94 -4.70
C LEU A 116 -4.99 -12.40 -4.75
N ARG A 117 -5.14 -11.83 -5.95
CA ARG A 117 -5.24 -10.38 -6.13
C ARG A 117 -6.45 -9.78 -5.41
N LEU A 118 -7.55 -10.52 -5.35
CA LEU A 118 -8.80 -10.08 -4.71
C LEU A 118 -8.75 -10.27 -3.19
N LEU A 119 -8.04 -11.30 -2.74
CA LEU A 119 -7.94 -11.64 -1.32
C LEU A 119 -6.93 -10.77 -0.57
N LEU A 120 -5.88 -10.29 -1.25
CA LEU A 120 -4.77 -9.61 -0.60
C LEU A 120 -5.17 -8.34 0.17
N PRO A 121 -5.99 -7.41 -0.38
CA PRO A 121 -6.43 -6.24 0.37
C PRO A 121 -7.31 -6.58 1.58
N LEU A 122 -7.96 -7.74 1.57
CA LEU A 122 -8.86 -8.18 2.63
C LEU A 122 -8.10 -8.72 3.85
N LEU A 123 -6.86 -9.19 3.66
CA LEU A 123 -5.96 -9.54 4.77
C LEU A 123 -5.69 -8.36 5.69
N LEU A 124 -5.68 -7.12 5.17
CA LEU A 124 -5.59 -5.91 5.98
C LEU A 124 -6.84 -5.64 6.82
N ARG A 125 -7.89 -6.44 6.72
CA ARG A 125 -9.09 -6.36 7.56
C ARG A 125 -9.25 -7.59 8.47
N ALA A 126 -8.41 -8.60 8.27
CA ALA A 126 -8.46 -9.84 9.02
C ALA A 126 -7.73 -9.73 10.36
N GLU A 127 -8.26 -10.40 11.38
CA GLU A 127 -7.49 -10.79 12.56
C GLU A 127 -6.82 -12.14 12.27
N LEU A 128 -5.50 -12.15 12.17
CA LEU A 128 -4.71 -13.32 11.78
C LEU A 128 -3.84 -13.77 12.96
N GLY A 129 -3.76 -15.09 13.16
CA GLY A 129 -2.80 -15.69 14.09
C GLY A 129 -1.36 -15.54 13.60
N GLU A 130 -0.39 -15.78 14.49
CA GLU A 130 1.03 -15.61 14.17
C GLU A 130 1.50 -16.50 13.02
N GLU A 131 0.98 -17.72 12.91
CA GLU A 131 1.30 -18.65 11.81
C GLU A 131 0.84 -18.09 10.45
N GLN A 132 -0.41 -17.61 10.36
CA GLN A 132 -0.93 -16.99 9.14
C GLN A 132 -0.16 -15.72 8.78
N VAL A 133 0.17 -14.88 9.77
CA VAL A 133 1.02 -13.70 9.57
C VAL A 133 2.38 -14.09 9.00
N ASN A 134 2.99 -15.16 9.51
CA ASN A 134 4.27 -15.68 9.01
C ASN A 134 4.18 -16.21 7.57
N VAL A 135 3.07 -16.86 7.21
CA VAL A 135 2.81 -17.30 5.83
C VAL A 135 2.71 -16.10 4.89
N VAL A 136 1.94 -15.07 5.26
CA VAL A 136 1.80 -13.85 4.46
C VAL A 136 3.14 -13.11 4.35
N ASN A 137 3.92 -13.01 5.43
CA ASN A 137 5.25 -12.41 5.40
C ASN A 137 6.17 -13.12 4.39
N LYS A 138 6.17 -14.46 4.38
CA LYS A 138 6.94 -15.25 3.41
C LYS A 138 6.50 -14.95 1.98
N LYS A 139 5.19 -14.94 1.70
CA LYS A 139 4.64 -14.63 0.37
C LYS A 139 4.97 -13.22 -0.09
N LEU A 140 4.84 -12.21 0.78
CA LEU A 140 5.20 -10.83 0.48
C LEU A 140 6.70 -10.71 0.13
N CYS A 141 7.58 -11.37 0.88
CA CYS A 141 9.00 -11.43 0.53
C CYS A 141 9.22 -11.98 -0.88
N ASP A 142 8.53 -13.08 -1.21
CA ASP A 142 8.70 -13.76 -2.48
C ASP A 142 8.21 -12.87 -3.63
N TRP A 143 7.06 -12.21 -3.49
CA TRP A 143 6.52 -11.29 -4.49
C TRP A 143 7.39 -10.05 -4.70
N LEU A 144 7.93 -9.46 -3.64
CA LEU A 144 8.79 -8.27 -3.74
C LEU A 144 10.09 -8.56 -4.50
N ARG A 145 10.65 -9.78 -4.37
CA ARG A 145 11.97 -10.11 -4.92
C ARG A 145 11.94 -10.91 -6.23
N TYR A 146 10.97 -11.79 -6.43
CA TYR A 146 10.99 -12.78 -7.51
C TYR A 146 9.98 -12.53 -8.64
N ALA A 147 9.38 -11.34 -8.74
CA ALA A 147 8.50 -11.01 -9.87
C ALA A 147 9.22 -10.81 -11.23
N GLN A 148 10.50 -11.19 -11.31
CA GLN A 148 11.27 -11.32 -12.55
C GLN A 148 10.82 -12.58 -13.29
N GLY A 149 10.41 -12.44 -14.55
CA GLY A 149 10.02 -13.57 -15.42
C GLY A 149 11.15 -14.52 -15.83
N ALA A 150 12.18 -14.71 -14.99
CA ALA A 150 13.32 -15.59 -15.27
C ALA A 150 13.98 -16.08 -13.97
N GLY A 151 13.33 -17.00 -13.26
CA GLY A 151 13.99 -17.97 -12.37
C GLY A 151 13.79 -19.38 -12.93
N PRO A 152 14.72 -20.33 -12.72
CA PRO A 152 14.63 -21.68 -13.28
C PRO A 152 13.49 -22.43 -12.61
N SER A 153 12.27 -22.31 -13.14
CA SER A 153 11.11 -23.07 -12.71
C SER A 153 10.69 -24.03 -13.81
N PHE A 154 10.60 -25.29 -13.43
CA PHE A 154 10.35 -26.51 -14.22
C PHE A 154 8.94 -26.58 -14.85
N SER A 155 8.42 -25.48 -15.38
CA SER A 155 7.11 -25.42 -16.01
C SER A 155 7.24 -24.94 -17.47
N PRO A 156 7.32 -25.87 -18.45
CA PRO A 156 7.69 -25.57 -19.84
C PRO A 156 6.59 -24.90 -20.68
N ARG A 157 5.65 -24.14 -20.10
CA ARG A 157 4.48 -23.61 -20.84
C ARG A 157 4.03 -22.18 -20.58
N ALA A 158 4.69 -21.40 -19.71
CA ALA A 158 4.35 -19.99 -19.57
C ALA A 158 5.15 -19.15 -20.57
N LYS A 159 4.48 -18.60 -21.60
CA LYS A 159 5.06 -17.60 -22.51
C LYS A 159 5.69 -16.49 -21.66
N LEU A 160 6.97 -16.18 -21.88
CA LEU A 160 7.67 -15.09 -21.19
C LEU A 160 6.79 -13.81 -21.25
N PRO A 161 6.63 -13.10 -20.12
CA PRO A 161 6.16 -11.73 -20.15
C PRO A 161 7.06 -10.94 -21.10
N GLY A 162 6.49 -10.04 -21.91
CA GLY A 162 7.27 -9.22 -22.85
C GLY A 162 8.39 -8.43 -22.14
N PRO A 163 9.35 -7.86 -22.89
CA PRO A 163 10.48 -7.14 -22.31
C PRO A 163 10.01 -6.06 -21.33
N LEU A 164 10.52 -6.13 -20.10
CA LEU A 164 10.28 -5.12 -19.07
C LEU A 164 11.25 -3.96 -19.27
N ALA A 165 10.73 -2.75 -19.21
CA ALA A 165 11.50 -1.52 -19.27
C ALA A 165 11.39 -0.74 -17.96
N GLU A 166 12.39 0.07 -17.69
CA GLU A 166 12.34 1.15 -16.72
C GLU A 166 11.47 2.30 -17.27
N LEU A 167 11.14 3.28 -16.41
CA LEU A 167 10.27 4.41 -16.77
C LEU A 167 10.77 5.27 -17.94
N ASP A 168 12.08 5.24 -18.20
CA ASP A 168 12.76 5.95 -19.30
C ASP A 168 12.86 5.11 -20.59
N GLY A 169 12.34 3.88 -20.59
CA GLY A 169 12.38 2.96 -21.72
C GLY A 169 13.64 2.10 -21.80
N THR A 170 14.61 2.28 -20.89
CA THR A 170 15.77 1.38 -20.81
C THR A 170 15.36 -0.01 -20.30
N PRO A 171 16.04 -1.10 -20.68
CA PRO A 171 15.72 -2.42 -20.16
C PRO A 171 15.89 -2.48 -18.64
N ALA A 172 14.97 -3.18 -17.94
CA ALA A 172 15.06 -3.38 -16.50
C ALA A 172 16.22 -4.33 -16.14
N MET A 173 17.07 -3.93 -15.18
CA MET A 173 18.34 -4.63 -14.90
C MET A 173 18.37 -5.47 -13.61
N ASP A 174 17.53 -5.16 -12.62
CA ASP A 174 17.56 -5.81 -11.29
C ASP A 174 16.38 -6.76 -11.06
N PHE A 175 15.38 -6.35 -10.28
CA PHE A 175 14.13 -7.07 -10.07
C PHE A 175 12.94 -6.17 -10.43
N PHE A 176 11.81 -6.80 -10.74
CA PHE A 176 10.59 -6.08 -11.09
C PHE A 176 10.08 -5.29 -9.88
N THR A 177 9.75 -4.01 -10.12
CA THR A 177 9.08 -3.15 -9.14
C THR A 177 7.79 -2.57 -9.73
N VAL A 178 7.01 -1.85 -8.91
CA VAL A 178 5.84 -1.10 -9.36
C VAL A 178 6.17 0.00 -10.39
N LEU A 179 7.45 0.38 -10.54
CA LEU A 179 7.92 1.33 -11.55
C LEU A 179 8.47 0.66 -12.81
N SER A 180 8.43 -0.67 -12.90
CA SER A 180 8.75 -1.41 -14.12
C SER A 180 7.57 -1.39 -15.08
N VAL A 181 7.82 -0.96 -16.32
CA VAL A 181 6.83 -0.81 -17.38
C VAL A 181 6.86 -2.04 -18.29
N GLY A 182 5.69 -2.62 -18.53
CA GLY A 182 5.53 -3.75 -19.45
C GLY A 182 4.21 -3.64 -20.22
N ALA A 183 4.16 -4.24 -21.41
CA ALA A 183 2.93 -4.25 -22.21
C ALA A 183 1.83 -5.12 -21.58
N ARG A 184 2.22 -6.18 -20.88
CA ARG A 184 1.34 -7.09 -20.14
C ARG A 184 2.07 -7.56 -18.90
N TYR A 185 1.37 -7.54 -17.76
CA TYR A 185 1.92 -8.03 -16.50
C TYR A 185 1.50 -9.47 -16.22
N SER A 186 2.46 -10.28 -15.77
CA SER A 186 2.21 -11.62 -15.23
C SER A 186 1.47 -11.56 -13.89
N GLU A 187 0.96 -12.70 -13.42
CA GLU A 187 0.36 -12.79 -12.07
C GLU A 187 1.32 -12.33 -10.97
N GLU A 188 2.58 -12.79 -11.03
CA GLU A 188 3.60 -12.44 -10.04
C GLU A 188 3.90 -10.94 -10.04
N GLN A 189 3.90 -10.30 -11.21
CA GLN A 189 4.08 -8.85 -11.33
C GLN A 189 2.90 -8.08 -10.74
N TRP A 190 1.67 -8.54 -10.93
CA TRP A 190 0.51 -7.96 -10.26
C TRP A 190 0.56 -8.16 -8.74
N LEU A 191 0.99 -9.33 -8.27
CA LEU A 191 1.15 -9.61 -6.83
C LEU A 191 2.28 -8.79 -6.21
N ASN A 192 3.32 -8.44 -6.97
CA ASN A 192 4.36 -7.49 -6.54
C ASN A 192 3.77 -6.09 -6.33
N VAL A 193 3.00 -5.57 -7.29
CA VAL A 193 2.35 -4.25 -7.18
C VAL A 193 1.38 -4.21 -6.00
N LEU A 194 0.55 -5.25 -5.84
CA LEU A 194 -0.39 -5.36 -4.73
C LEU A 194 0.31 -5.58 -3.39
N GLY A 195 1.39 -6.37 -3.37
CA GLY A 195 2.23 -6.58 -2.20
C GLY A 195 2.86 -5.28 -1.70
N PHE A 196 3.37 -4.45 -2.61
CA PHE A 196 3.89 -3.13 -2.26
C PHE A 196 2.78 -2.21 -1.72
N SER A 197 1.60 -2.18 -2.35
CA SER A 197 0.52 -1.28 -1.93
C SER A 197 -0.05 -1.59 -0.55
N MET A 198 0.04 -2.85 -0.09
CA MET A 198 -0.36 -3.25 1.26
C MET A 198 0.78 -3.22 2.29
N LEU A 199 2.04 -3.03 1.85
CA LEU A 199 3.21 -3.31 2.68
C LEU A 199 3.27 -2.42 3.92
N ARG A 200 2.96 -1.13 3.78
CA ARG A 200 2.99 -0.18 4.92
C ARG A 200 1.93 -0.52 5.97
N PRO A 201 0.62 -0.61 5.64
CA PRO A 201 -0.38 -0.97 6.64
C PRO A 201 -0.15 -2.36 7.22
N TRP A 202 0.40 -3.29 6.44
CA TRP A 202 0.79 -4.61 6.93
C TRP A 202 1.90 -4.54 7.98
N LEU A 203 3.00 -3.83 7.68
CA LEU A 203 4.11 -3.63 8.63
C LEU A 203 3.67 -2.86 9.88
N LEU A 204 2.80 -1.85 9.75
CA LEU A 204 2.28 -1.13 10.92
C LEU A 204 1.49 -2.03 11.87
N ARG A 205 0.75 -3.02 11.35
CA ARG A 205 -0.06 -3.92 12.16
C ARG A 205 0.72 -5.13 12.70
N HIS A 206 1.58 -5.71 11.86
CA HIS A 206 2.20 -7.02 12.13
C HIS A 206 3.73 -6.99 12.16
N GLY A 207 4.34 -5.82 11.90
CA GLY A 207 5.78 -5.64 11.85
C GLY A 207 6.42 -5.41 13.22
N SER A 208 5.65 -5.12 14.28
CA SER A 208 6.18 -5.20 15.65
C SER A 208 5.95 -6.61 16.17
N GLY A 209 7.00 -7.42 16.20
CA GLY A 209 6.99 -8.74 16.84
C GLY A 209 7.58 -8.58 18.24
N GLY A 210 6.80 -8.99 19.25
CA GLY A 210 7.14 -8.81 20.66
C GLY A 210 8.53 -9.35 20.99
N ALA A 211 9.42 -8.44 21.38
CA ALA A 211 10.47 -8.78 22.31
C ALA A 211 9.79 -9.09 23.64
N THR A 212 9.37 -10.33 23.85
CA THR A 212 9.48 -10.88 25.19
C THR A 212 10.97 -10.76 25.53
N SER A 213 11.24 -9.94 26.54
CA SER A 213 12.49 -9.98 27.30
C SER A 213 12.93 -11.43 27.45
N ASP A 214 14.24 -11.66 27.32
CA ASP A 214 14.93 -12.93 27.59
C ASP A 214 15.13 -13.83 26.37
N ASP A 215 15.91 -13.33 25.40
CA ASP A 215 17.09 -14.07 24.90
C ASP A 215 17.90 -13.18 23.95
N ARG A 216 18.59 -12.17 24.51
CA ARG A 216 19.74 -11.57 23.83
C ARG A 216 20.91 -12.54 23.94
N SER A 217 20.88 -13.60 23.16
CA SER A 217 22.07 -14.38 22.83
C SER A 217 22.85 -13.63 21.76
N GLU A 218 24.08 -13.25 22.10
CA GLU A 218 25.05 -12.56 21.27
C GLU A 218 25.42 -13.37 20.02
N VAL A 219 24.82 -13.05 18.88
CA VAL A 219 25.33 -13.39 17.53
C VAL A 219 24.54 -12.51 16.55
N SER A 220 25.07 -11.82 15.55
CA SER A 220 26.36 -11.90 14.89
C SER A 220 26.48 -10.66 13.99
N MET A 221 27.54 -9.87 14.16
CA MET A 221 27.98 -8.92 13.13
C MET A 221 28.63 -9.72 12.00
N VAL A 222 27.85 -10.16 11.01
CA VAL A 222 28.42 -10.64 9.73
C VAL A 222 27.56 -10.16 8.57
N SER A 223 28.21 -9.36 7.73
CA SER A 223 27.88 -8.90 6.38
C SER A 223 26.71 -9.61 5.69
N ALA A 224 25.68 -8.82 5.36
CA ALA A 224 24.53 -9.21 4.55
C ALA A 224 24.93 -9.51 3.11
N SER A 225 25.36 -10.75 2.86
CA SER A 225 25.29 -11.36 1.54
C SER A 225 23.92 -12.02 1.36
N SER A 226 23.41 -12.04 0.13
CA SER A 226 22.03 -12.47 -0.21
C SER A 226 21.65 -13.89 0.31
N ALA A 227 22.63 -14.74 0.62
CA ALA A 227 22.44 -16.08 1.17
C ALA A 227 22.02 -16.10 2.66
N SER A 228 22.44 -15.13 3.46
CA SER A 228 22.15 -15.07 4.92
C SER A 228 20.67 -14.72 5.21
N SER A 229 20.00 -13.99 4.31
CA SER A 229 18.61 -13.57 4.48
C SER A 229 17.57 -14.71 4.56
N ARG A 230 17.94 -15.95 4.22
CA ARG A 230 17.06 -17.12 4.35
C ARG A 230 16.93 -17.63 5.79
N GLN A 231 17.85 -17.25 6.68
CA GLN A 231 17.87 -17.69 8.09
C GLN A 231 17.10 -16.75 9.03
N LEU A 232 16.71 -15.57 8.55
CA LEU A 232 15.96 -14.61 9.36
C LEU A 232 14.51 -15.06 9.60
N PRO A 233 13.94 -14.76 10.77
CA PRO A 233 12.49 -14.87 11.01
C PRO A 233 11.68 -14.17 9.91
N PRO A 234 10.48 -14.65 9.56
CA PRO A 234 9.69 -14.10 8.45
C PRO A 234 9.44 -12.59 8.51
N ARG A 235 9.24 -12.04 9.73
CA ARG A 235 9.05 -10.59 9.95
C ARG A 235 10.30 -9.80 9.59
N GLU A 236 11.46 -10.21 10.09
CA GLU A 236 12.76 -9.56 9.80
C GLU A 236 13.13 -9.69 8.32
N ARG A 237 12.91 -10.87 7.73
CA ARG A 237 13.12 -11.08 6.30
C ARG A 237 12.26 -10.14 5.46
N LEU A 238 11.00 -9.91 5.86
CA LEU A 238 10.13 -8.97 5.17
C LEU A 238 10.64 -7.53 5.27
N ARG A 239 11.12 -7.09 6.45
CA ARG A 239 11.73 -5.74 6.60
C ARG A 239 12.96 -5.57 5.71
N GLU A 240 13.83 -6.57 5.66
CA GLU A 240 15.01 -6.58 4.79
C GLU A 240 14.62 -6.41 3.31
N LYS A 241 13.64 -7.21 2.83
CA LYS A 241 13.19 -7.12 1.43
C LYS A 241 12.41 -5.83 1.14
N ALA A 242 11.64 -5.33 2.11
CA ALA A 242 10.98 -4.04 2.00
C ALA A 242 11.98 -2.88 1.87
N LEU A 243 13.07 -2.92 2.64
CA LEU A 243 14.16 -1.95 2.58
C LEU A 243 14.82 -1.96 1.19
N GLU A 244 15.26 -3.13 0.71
CA GLU A 244 15.86 -3.30 -0.63
C GLU A 244 14.92 -2.76 -1.73
N TYR A 245 13.63 -3.09 -1.65
CA TYR A 245 12.62 -2.64 -2.60
C TYR A 245 12.44 -1.11 -2.58
N CYS A 246 12.36 -0.50 -1.40
CA CYS A 246 12.23 0.96 -1.26
C CYS A 246 13.46 1.71 -1.76
N LEU A 247 14.66 1.20 -1.50
CA LEU A 247 15.90 1.78 -2.01
C LEU A 247 15.94 1.73 -3.54
N ARG A 248 15.54 0.60 -4.14
CA ARG A 248 15.43 0.47 -5.59
C ARG A 248 14.39 1.42 -6.18
N LEU A 249 13.21 1.54 -5.57
CA LEU A 249 12.19 2.49 -6.03
C LEU A 249 12.68 3.94 -6.01
N ALA A 250 13.39 4.32 -4.95
CA ALA A 250 13.92 5.65 -4.84
C ALA A 250 15.06 5.90 -5.85
N GLU A 251 15.86 4.90 -6.20
CA GLU A 251 16.79 4.98 -7.33
C GLU A 251 16.05 5.18 -8.66
N GLN A 252 15.05 4.33 -8.96
CA GLN A 252 14.21 4.43 -10.16
C GLN A 252 13.47 5.77 -10.25
N SER A 253 13.18 6.41 -9.12
CA SER A 253 12.57 7.75 -9.08
C SER A 253 13.45 8.84 -9.69
N ASN A 254 14.75 8.62 -9.88
CA ASN A 254 15.65 9.56 -10.55
C ASN A 254 15.51 9.54 -12.08
N ARG A 255 14.88 8.51 -12.65
CA ARG A 255 14.74 8.35 -14.09
C ARG A 255 13.65 9.27 -14.62
N LYS A 256 13.84 9.81 -15.82
CA LYS A 256 12.83 10.63 -16.47
C LYS A 256 11.75 9.74 -17.10
N ALA A 257 10.55 9.75 -16.52
CA ALA A 257 9.44 9.00 -17.06
C ALA A 257 9.03 9.47 -18.46
N LEU A 258 8.80 8.55 -19.39
CA LEU A 258 8.37 8.84 -20.76
C LEU A 258 6.92 9.35 -20.83
N ARG A 259 6.04 8.85 -19.96
CA ARG A 259 4.63 9.23 -19.91
C ARG A 259 4.32 10.02 -18.66
N ARG A 260 3.39 10.97 -18.78
CA ARG A 260 2.90 11.77 -17.64
C ARG A 260 2.26 10.90 -16.55
N SER A 261 1.48 9.89 -16.94
CA SER A 261 0.88 8.93 -16.00
C SER A 261 1.94 8.22 -15.16
N ASP A 262 3.04 7.85 -15.80
CA ASP A 262 4.11 7.07 -15.18
C ASP A 262 4.91 7.97 -14.23
N ALA A 263 5.10 9.25 -14.60
CA ALA A 263 5.63 10.26 -13.70
C ALA A 263 4.76 10.44 -12.44
N GLU A 264 3.42 10.49 -12.57
CA GLU A 264 2.52 10.60 -11.41
C GLU A 264 2.64 9.39 -10.46
N VAL A 265 2.68 8.17 -11.02
CA VAL A 265 2.90 6.93 -10.25
C VAL A 265 4.28 6.93 -9.59
N GLN A 266 5.33 7.36 -10.31
CA GLN A 266 6.69 7.49 -9.78
C GLN A 266 6.76 8.37 -8.53
N ARG A 267 6.09 9.54 -8.55
CA ARG A 267 6.05 10.45 -7.39
C ARG A 267 5.32 9.84 -6.20
N ALA A 268 4.20 9.15 -6.45
CA ALA A 268 3.45 8.46 -5.40
C ALA A 268 4.26 7.32 -4.77
N CYS A 269 4.95 6.52 -5.60
CA CYS A 269 5.79 5.43 -5.13
C CYS A 269 7.00 5.92 -4.33
N LEU A 270 7.60 7.06 -4.71
CA LEU A 270 8.65 7.68 -3.92
C LEU A 270 8.15 8.12 -2.53
N ALA A 271 7.00 8.78 -2.45
CA ALA A 271 6.41 9.18 -1.18
C ALA A 271 6.10 7.97 -0.29
N GLU A 272 5.55 6.90 -0.87
CA GLU A 272 5.26 5.66 -0.15
C GLU A 272 6.52 4.93 0.30
N ALA A 273 7.56 4.87 -0.54
CA ALA A 273 8.85 4.26 -0.20
C ALA A 273 9.51 5.00 0.98
N VAL A 274 9.51 6.33 0.99
CA VAL A 274 10.06 7.10 2.12
C VAL A 274 9.25 6.85 3.41
N ALA A 275 7.92 6.77 3.31
CA ALA A 275 7.08 6.45 4.46
C ALA A 275 7.32 5.02 5.00
N LEU A 276 7.57 4.06 4.10
CA LEU A 276 7.94 2.69 4.46
C LEU A 276 9.30 2.62 5.16
N LEU A 277 10.29 3.39 4.68
CA LEU A 277 11.60 3.47 5.32
C LEU A 277 11.51 3.97 6.76
N ASP A 278 10.65 4.96 7.05
CA ASP A 278 10.36 5.42 8.42
C ASP A 278 9.80 4.27 9.29
N VAL A 279 8.81 3.52 8.79
CA VAL A 279 8.23 2.38 9.51
C VAL A 279 9.27 1.30 9.78
N ILE A 280 10.09 0.95 8.78
CA ILE A 280 11.14 -0.07 8.91
C ILE A 280 12.18 0.36 9.96
N CYS A 281 12.66 1.60 9.90
CA CYS A 281 13.67 2.11 10.82
C CYS A 281 13.13 2.31 12.25
N LYS A 282 11.84 2.57 12.42
CA LYS A 282 11.17 2.58 13.74
C LYS A 282 11.08 1.19 14.36
N GLN A 283 10.88 0.16 13.53
CA GLN A 283 10.79 -1.21 14.00
C GLN A 283 12.15 -1.81 14.33
N ASP A 284 13.19 -1.40 13.61
CA ASP A 284 14.55 -1.84 13.84
C ASP A 284 15.55 -0.77 13.36
N VAL A 285 16.28 -0.20 14.32
CA VAL A 285 17.23 0.89 14.10
C VAL A 285 18.44 0.46 13.28
N SER A 286 18.73 -0.84 13.17
CA SER A 286 19.86 -1.34 12.37
C SER A 286 19.75 -0.99 10.88
N TYR A 287 18.52 -0.79 10.38
CA TYR A 287 18.25 -0.37 9.01
C TYR A 287 18.52 1.10 8.74
N LEU A 288 18.61 1.93 9.79
CA LEU A 288 18.74 3.39 9.69
C LEU A 288 19.94 3.80 8.85
N TYR A 289 21.12 3.23 9.13
CA TYR A 289 22.36 3.58 8.42
C TYR A 289 22.34 3.21 6.94
N ARG A 290 21.53 2.23 6.53
CA ARG A 290 21.35 1.85 5.12
C ARG A 290 20.38 2.77 4.40
N ALA A 291 19.38 3.33 5.11
CA ALA A 291 18.42 4.27 4.54
C ALA A 291 18.95 5.71 4.46
N LEU A 292 19.81 6.12 5.41
CA LEU A 292 20.30 7.50 5.52
C LEU A 292 20.98 8.08 4.27
N PRO A 293 21.85 7.36 3.53
CA PRO A 293 22.50 7.93 2.34
C PRO A 293 21.49 8.40 1.29
N LEU A 294 20.42 7.64 1.11
CA LEU A 294 19.34 8.01 0.20
C LEU A 294 18.57 9.24 0.72
N LEU A 295 18.16 9.19 1.98
CA LEU A 295 17.31 10.22 2.58
C LEU A 295 18.01 11.58 2.73
N LYS A 296 19.33 11.60 2.93
CA LYS A 296 20.13 12.84 2.98
C LYS A 296 20.26 13.53 1.62
N ASN A 297 20.15 12.80 0.52
CA ASN A 297 20.27 13.35 -0.84
C ASN A 297 18.93 13.79 -1.45
N LEU A 298 17.80 13.40 -0.85
CA LEU A 298 16.46 13.79 -1.32
C LEU A 298 16.11 15.28 -1.17
N PRO A 299 16.46 15.99 -0.06
CA PRO A 299 15.98 17.36 0.20
C PRO A 299 16.20 18.33 -0.96
N GLY A 300 17.39 18.34 -1.56
CA GLY A 300 17.71 19.25 -2.67
C GLY A 300 16.78 19.08 -3.86
N ARG A 301 16.49 17.82 -4.22
CA ARG A 301 15.56 17.48 -5.31
C ARG A 301 14.12 17.82 -4.94
N LEU A 302 13.65 17.40 -3.76
CA LEU A 302 12.26 17.57 -3.35
C LEU A 302 11.88 19.03 -3.09
N CYS A 303 12.80 19.84 -2.57
CA CYS A 303 12.55 21.27 -2.31
C CYS A 303 12.64 22.13 -3.58
N SER A 304 13.13 21.59 -4.70
CA SER A 304 13.26 22.31 -5.97
C SER A 304 12.11 22.03 -6.93
N ASP A 305 11.36 20.94 -6.74
CA ASP A 305 10.26 20.53 -7.62
C ASP A 305 8.95 20.40 -6.82
N PRO A 306 7.98 21.33 -6.97
CA PRO A 306 6.71 21.30 -6.25
C PRO A 306 5.84 20.10 -6.62
N SER A 307 6.11 19.43 -7.74
CA SER A 307 5.41 18.20 -8.11
C SER A 307 5.77 17.05 -7.16
N LEU A 308 6.95 17.07 -6.54
CA LEU A 308 7.45 16.07 -5.58
C LEU A 308 7.03 16.34 -4.13
N ALA A 309 6.26 17.40 -3.87
CA ALA A 309 5.83 17.76 -2.53
C ALA A 309 5.14 16.64 -1.71
N PRO A 310 4.37 15.70 -2.30
CA PRO A 310 3.84 14.56 -1.54
C PRO A 310 4.91 13.72 -0.84
N ALA A 311 6.15 13.68 -1.34
CA ALA A 311 7.27 12.98 -0.70
C ALA A 311 7.97 13.81 0.39
N LEU A 312 7.73 15.13 0.47
CA LEU A 312 8.27 15.98 1.54
C LEU A 312 7.67 15.65 2.90
N LEU A 313 6.37 15.35 2.97
CA LEU A 313 5.70 14.98 4.23
C LEU A 313 6.29 13.71 4.87
N PRO A 314 6.41 12.56 4.17
CA PRO A 314 7.03 11.38 4.75
C PRO A 314 8.53 11.56 5.03
N LEU A 315 9.25 12.39 4.25
CA LEU A 315 10.64 12.72 4.57
C LEU A 315 10.76 13.55 5.85
N ALA A 316 9.89 14.56 6.02
CA ALA A 316 9.82 15.36 7.24
C ALA A 316 9.44 14.49 8.44
N GLN A 317 8.49 13.56 8.27
CA GLN A 317 8.15 12.57 9.29
C GLN A 317 9.35 11.72 9.67
N PHE A 318 10.09 11.19 8.68
CA PHE A 318 11.30 10.40 8.94
C PHE A 318 12.31 11.16 9.79
N PHE A 319 12.59 12.42 9.44
CA PHE A 319 13.53 13.24 10.20
C PHE A 319 13.03 13.58 11.61
N LEU A 320 11.72 13.69 11.83
CA LEU A 320 11.17 13.87 13.18
C LEU A 320 11.32 12.59 14.01
N SER A 321 11.07 11.43 13.40
CA SER A 321 11.19 10.13 14.04
C SER A 321 12.62 9.76 14.41
N HIS A 322 13.60 10.27 13.66
CA HIS A 322 15.02 9.92 13.76
C HIS A 322 15.88 11.19 13.91
N SER A 323 15.46 12.12 14.76
CA SER A 323 16.03 13.46 14.89
C SER A 323 17.53 13.48 15.20
N GLU A 324 18.04 12.52 15.98
CA GLU A 324 19.46 12.39 16.34
C GLU A 324 20.38 12.28 15.12
N VAL A 325 19.91 11.67 14.02
CA VAL A 325 20.70 11.45 12.80
C VAL A 325 20.30 12.38 11.65
N ALA A 326 19.26 13.20 11.84
CA ALA A 326 18.62 14.00 10.80
C ALA A 326 19.48 15.19 10.31
N GLY A 327 20.51 15.59 11.07
CA GLY A 327 21.49 16.60 10.68
C GLY A 327 20.91 17.95 10.24
N ALA A 328 21.75 18.83 9.69
CA ALA A 328 21.33 20.18 9.26
C ALA A 328 20.33 20.19 8.08
N GLY A 329 20.30 19.12 7.27
CA GLY A 329 19.40 19.00 6.12
C GLY A 329 17.91 18.95 6.50
N SER A 330 17.59 18.41 7.68
CA SER A 330 16.21 18.33 8.18
C SER A 330 15.56 19.70 8.38
N GLN A 331 16.30 20.68 8.90
CA GLN A 331 15.81 22.03 9.14
C GLN A 331 15.45 22.76 7.84
N ALA A 332 16.22 22.53 6.76
CA ALA A 332 15.88 23.08 5.45
C ALA A 332 14.55 22.50 4.92
N VAL A 333 14.32 21.19 5.13
CA VAL A 333 13.05 20.53 4.76
C VAL A 333 11.88 21.13 5.53
N TYR A 334 11.99 21.29 6.86
CA TYR A 334 10.90 21.88 7.65
C TYR A 334 10.60 23.32 7.25
N ARG A 335 11.63 24.16 7.03
CA ARG A 335 11.43 25.54 6.56
C ARG A 335 10.73 25.58 5.20
N HIS A 336 11.16 24.75 4.25
CA HIS A 336 10.51 24.67 2.93
C HIS A 336 9.06 24.22 3.06
N LEU A 337 8.83 23.15 3.82
CA LEU A 337 7.51 22.56 4.06
C LEU A 337 6.55 23.55 4.74
N LEU A 338 7.01 24.35 5.70
CA LEU A 338 6.14 25.24 6.47
C LEU A 338 5.95 26.62 5.83
N ALA A 339 6.90 27.08 4.99
CA ALA A 339 6.83 28.40 4.36
C ALA A 339 6.36 28.36 2.90
N LYS A 340 6.97 27.53 2.04
CA LYS A 340 6.72 27.55 0.59
C LYS A 340 5.50 26.72 0.21
N VAL A 341 5.39 25.52 0.76
CA VAL A 341 4.35 24.56 0.40
C VAL A 341 2.92 25.09 0.63
N PRO A 342 2.58 25.76 1.76
CA PRO A 342 1.25 26.35 1.93
C PRO A 342 0.97 27.48 0.94
N ALA A 343 2.01 28.19 0.48
CA ALA A 343 1.84 29.26 -0.51
C ALA A 343 1.60 28.71 -1.93
N GLU A 344 2.20 27.57 -2.28
CA GLU A 344 2.17 27.02 -3.64
C GLU A 344 1.08 25.95 -3.84
N LEU A 345 0.78 25.15 -2.81
CA LEU A 345 -0.03 23.94 -2.93
C LEU A 345 -1.36 23.99 -2.16
N TYR A 346 -1.79 25.17 -1.69
CA TYR A 346 -3.05 25.33 -0.96
C TYR A 346 -4.28 24.86 -1.75
N HIS A 347 -4.24 24.94 -3.07
CA HIS A 347 -5.35 24.58 -3.95
C HIS A 347 -5.52 23.06 -4.16
N LYS A 348 -4.67 22.22 -3.55
CA LYS A 348 -4.73 20.75 -3.65
C LYS A 348 -5.39 20.15 -2.39
N PRO A 349 -6.68 19.75 -2.43
CA PRO A 349 -7.44 19.40 -1.23
C PRO A 349 -6.89 18.20 -0.45
N LEU A 350 -6.54 17.12 -1.15
CA LEU A 350 -5.99 15.91 -0.53
C LEU A 350 -4.64 16.17 0.15
N PHE A 351 -3.79 16.96 -0.51
CA PHE A 351 -2.49 17.31 0.04
C PHE A 351 -2.61 18.25 1.24
N ALA A 352 -3.49 19.26 1.17
CA ALA A 352 -3.79 20.15 2.28
C ALA A 352 -4.25 19.38 3.52
N PHE A 353 -5.13 18.38 3.33
CA PHE A 353 -5.59 17.50 4.41
C PHE A 353 -4.45 16.67 5.01
N GLN A 354 -3.60 16.06 4.17
CA GLN A 354 -2.42 15.31 4.64
C GLN A 354 -1.44 16.20 5.40
N PHE A 355 -1.24 17.44 4.94
CA PHE A 355 -0.36 18.41 5.56
C PHE A 355 -0.85 18.81 6.96
N VAL A 356 -2.11 19.23 7.09
CA VAL A 356 -2.69 19.63 8.39
C VAL A 356 -2.66 18.45 9.35
N ARG A 357 -2.97 17.24 8.88
CA ARG A 357 -2.84 16.01 9.69
C ARG A 357 -1.42 15.75 10.17
N PHE A 358 -0.42 15.93 9.31
CA PHE A 358 0.99 15.81 9.69
C PHE A 358 1.34 16.80 10.80
N CYS A 359 0.97 18.07 10.64
CA CYS A 359 1.20 19.09 11.67
C CYS A 359 0.49 18.75 12.98
N ARG A 360 -0.76 18.28 12.93
CA ARG A 360 -1.52 17.89 14.13
C ARG A 360 -0.85 16.72 14.86
N ALA A 361 -0.53 15.66 14.11
CA ALA A 361 0.06 14.44 14.66
C ALA A 361 1.43 14.69 15.31
N ASN A 362 2.19 15.68 14.84
CA ASN A 362 3.52 16.00 15.33
C ASN A 362 3.60 17.34 16.07
N SER A 363 2.46 17.91 16.48
CA SER A 363 2.36 19.30 16.96
C SER A 363 3.28 19.63 18.13
N ALA A 364 3.39 18.73 19.11
CA ALA A 364 4.29 18.90 20.26
C ALA A 364 5.77 18.95 19.82
N VAL A 365 6.21 17.95 19.05
CA VAL A 365 7.59 17.84 18.57
C VAL A 365 7.96 18.99 17.65
N LEU A 366 7.04 19.42 16.77
CA LEU A 366 7.22 20.55 15.88
C LEU A 366 7.34 21.87 16.65
N ALA A 367 6.49 22.09 17.66
CA ALA A 367 6.52 23.31 18.46
C ALA A 367 7.79 23.46 19.30
N GLU A 368 8.39 22.34 19.70
CA GLU A 368 9.64 22.31 20.47
C GLU A 368 10.88 22.39 19.59
N ASN A 369 10.92 21.62 18.49
CA ASN A 369 12.15 21.38 17.73
C ASN A 369 12.23 22.11 16.38
N VAL A 370 11.13 22.75 15.94
CA VAL A 370 11.06 23.42 14.64
C VAL A 370 10.64 24.88 14.82
N GLY A 371 11.62 25.79 14.90
CA GLY A 371 11.36 27.21 15.13
C GLY A 371 10.44 27.87 14.09
N ALA A 372 10.42 27.36 12.85
CA ALA A 372 9.53 27.85 11.80
C ALA A 372 8.05 27.45 11.98
N PHE A 373 7.73 26.50 12.87
CA PHE A 373 6.38 25.94 13.00
C PHE A 373 5.37 26.97 13.46
N ARG A 374 5.62 27.67 14.57
CA ARG A 374 4.68 28.68 15.10
C ARG A 374 4.55 29.87 14.15
N GLY A 375 5.66 30.33 13.57
CA GLY A 375 5.66 31.40 12.56
C GLY A 375 4.95 31.03 11.25
N SER A 376 4.65 29.75 11.01
CA SER A 376 3.93 29.31 9.81
C SER A 376 2.42 29.52 9.90
N PHE A 377 1.87 29.83 11.08
CA PHE A 377 0.43 29.91 11.32
C PHE A 377 -0.34 30.73 10.28
N PRO A 378 0.06 31.98 9.92
CA PRO A 378 -0.64 32.75 8.89
C PRO A 378 -0.64 32.05 7.51
N GLY A 379 0.45 31.35 7.17
CA GLY A 379 0.55 30.59 5.92
C GLY A 379 -0.40 29.39 5.88
N LEU A 380 -0.60 28.72 7.02
CA LEU A 380 -1.48 27.57 7.12
C LEU A 380 -2.97 27.93 6.98
N LEU A 381 -3.37 29.16 7.31
CA LEU A 381 -4.73 29.65 7.09
C LEU A 381 -5.14 29.61 5.60
N LYS A 382 -4.19 29.65 4.66
CA LYS A 382 -4.48 29.48 3.23
C LYS A 382 -5.12 28.14 2.91
N PHE A 383 -4.68 27.06 3.58
CA PHE A 383 -5.29 25.74 3.40
C PHE A 383 -6.75 25.75 3.84
N LEU A 384 -7.03 26.34 5.01
CA LEU A 384 -8.38 26.46 5.56
C LEU A 384 -9.28 27.33 4.68
N ALA A 385 -8.78 28.48 4.23
CA ALA A 385 -9.51 29.40 3.37
C ALA A 385 -9.95 28.74 2.05
N TRP A 386 -9.12 27.87 1.47
CA TRP A 386 -9.40 27.25 0.18
C TRP A 386 -10.15 25.90 0.26
N ASN A 387 -9.94 25.13 1.33
CA ASN A 387 -10.48 23.75 1.45
C ASN A 387 -11.40 23.57 2.66
N GLY A 388 -11.93 24.67 3.19
CA GLY A 388 -12.61 24.83 4.48
C GLY A 388 -13.37 23.61 5.00
N PRO A 389 -14.43 23.13 4.32
CA PRO A 389 -15.33 22.11 4.87
C PRO A 389 -14.63 20.82 5.33
N MET A 390 -13.55 20.41 4.64
CA MET A 390 -12.83 19.17 4.95
C MET A 390 -11.73 19.35 6.01
N LEU A 391 -11.34 20.59 6.31
CA LEU A 391 -10.19 20.90 7.17
C LEU A 391 -10.56 21.48 8.53
N VAL A 392 -11.78 21.99 8.73
CA VAL A 392 -12.16 22.67 9.98
C VAL A 392 -11.81 21.82 11.22
N ALA A 393 -12.26 20.56 11.27
CA ALA A 393 -12.03 19.70 12.44
C ALA A 393 -10.53 19.44 12.70
N GLU A 394 -9.75 19.22 11.65
CA GLU A 394 -8.31 18.99 11.74
C GLU A 394 -7.57 20.26 12.18
N PHE A 395 -7.99 21.43 11.67
CA PHE A 395 -7.36 22.72 11.94
C PHE A 395 -7.68 23.24 13.34
N VAL A 396 -8.92 23.08 13.81
CA VAL A 396 -9.33 23.44 15.18
C VAL A 396 -8.50 22.67 16.20
N ALA A 397 -8.24 21.38 15.96
CA ALA A 397 -7.39 20.57 16.83
C ALA A 397 -5.90 20.97 16.79
N LEU A 398 -5.43 21.55 15.67
CA LEU A 398 -4.06 22.02 15.51
C LEU A 398 -3.81 23.41 16.12
N LEU A 399 -4.85 24.25 16.18
CA LEU A 399 -4.78 25.66 16.57
C LEU A 399 -4.04 25.92 17.90
N PRO A 400 -4.26 25.14 18.99
CA PRO A 400 -3.56 25.39 20.27
C PRO A 400 -2.03 25.29 20.18
N ALA A 401 -1.51 24.50 19.24
CA ALA A 401 -0.07 24.35 19.05
C ALA A 401 0.56 25.47 18.19
N LEU A 402 -0.27 26.18 17.42
CA LEU A 402 0.14 27.26 16.53
C LEU A 402 0.06 28.64 17.21
N ILE A 403 -0.91 28.83 18.11
CA ILE A 403 -1.10 30.11 18.81
C ILE A 403 -0.15 30.20 20.01
N ASN A 404 0.72 31.21 19.98
CA ASN A 404 1.44 31.70 21.15
C ASN A 404 1.49 33.24 21.15
N PRO A 405 1.90 33.89 22.26
CA PRO A 405 1.96 35.35 22.34
C PRO A 405 2.86 36.03 21.30
N THR A 406 3.76 35.28 20.64
CA THR A 406 4.67 35.77 19.59
C THR A 406 4.19 35.49 18.17
N SER A 407 3.00 34.91 18.01
CA SER A 407 2.41 34.54 16.70
C SER A 407 1.33 35.51 16.21
N ALA A 408 0.99 36.51 17.03
CA ALA A 408 0.03 37.58 16.74
C ALA A 408 0.72 38.82 16.18
#